data_AF-A0A239HKK4-F1
#
_entry.id   AF-A0A239HKK4-F1
#
_cell.length_a   1.000
_cell.length_b   1.000
_cell.length_c   1.000
_cell.angle_alpha   90.00
_cell.angle_beta   90.00
_cell.angle_gamma   90.00
#
_symmetry.space_group_name_H-M   'P 1'
#
loop_
_entity.id
_entity.type
_entity.pdbx_description
1 polymer ?
#
loop_
_entity_poly.entity_id
_entity_poly.type
_entity_poly.pdbx_seq_one_letter_code
_entity_poly.pdbx_strand_id
1 'polypeptide(L)' 'MDKGKSFPLKRFLKNFQTHLDAGRIERVPEGYRLTCSGQGYFQDRYRGGNPQYVERAAVEQMISSIRTGCGEGDWVPLT' A
#
# COMPACT_ATOMS: atom_id res chain seq x y z
N MET A 1 5.58 18.56 14.82
CA MET A 1 5.66 17.77 13.58
C MET A 1 4.26 17.71 13.01
N ASP A 2 4.01 18.41 11.90
CA ASP A 2 2.80 18.26 11.11
C ASP A 2 2.65 16.77 10.78
N LYS A 3 1.76 16.07 11.50
CA LYS A 3 1.39 14.69 11.19
C LYS A 3 0.56 14.78 9.92
N GLY A 4 1.28 14.81 8.79
CA GLY A 4 0.74 14.93 7.45
C GLY A 4 -0.53 14.08 7.31
N LYS A 5 -1.59 14.74 6.87
CA LYS A 5 -2.95 14.21 6.73
C LYS A 5 -2.94 12.73 6.34
N SER A 6 -3.52 11.89 7.21
CA SER A 6 -3.66 10.45 7.03
C SER A 6 -4.21 10.11 5.64
N PHE A 7 -3.50 9.23 4.92
CA PHE A 7 -3.85 8.84 3.56
C PHE A 7 -4.95 7.76 3.59
N PRO A 8 -6.14 7.98 2.99
CA PRO A 8 -7.27 7.06 3.12
C PRO A 8 -7.10 5.86 2.18
N LEU A 9 -6.42 4.81 2.64
CA LEU A 9 -6.12 3.61 1.84
C LEU A 9 -7.36 2.81 1.42
N LYS A 10 -8.46 2.78 2.20
CA LYS A 10 -9.74 2.21 1.73
C LYS A 10 -10.27 2.91 0.46
N ARG A 11 -9.96 4.20 0.30
CA ARG A 11 -10.27 4.98 -0.92
C ARG A 11 -9.34 4.64 -2.08
N PHE A 12 -8.11 4.22 -1.79
CA PHE A 12 -7.09 3.91 -2.78
C PHE A 12 -7.13 2.45 -3.25
N LEU A 13 -7.38 1.53 -2.32
CA LEU A 13 -7.52 0.09 -2.52
C LEU A 13 -9.01 -0.27 -2.48
N LYS A 14 -9.76 0.14 -3.52
CA LYS A 14 -11.17 -0.27 -3.70
C LYS A 14 -11.37 -1.79 -3.54
N ASN A 15 -10.33 -2.57 -3.87
CA ASN A 15 -10.34 -4.03 -3.84
C ASN A 15 -9.38 -4.59 -2.76
N PHE A 16 -9.38 -4.02 -1.55
CA PHE A 16 -8.51 -4.46 -0.45
C PHE A 16 -8.54 -5.97 -0.22
N GLN A 17 -9.74 -6.57 -0.20
CA GLN A 17 -9.91 -8.02 -0.06
C GLN A 17 -9.21 -8.80 -1.18
N THR A 18 -9.31 -8.34 -2.43
CA THR A 18 -8.58 -8.96 -3.56
C THR A 18 -7.07 -8.90 -3.39
N HIS A 19 -6.53 -7.88 -2.71
CA HIS A 19 -5.10 -7.80 -2.43
C HIS A 19 -4.67 -8.73 -1.30
N LEU A 20 -5.54 -8.95 -0.31
CA LEU A 20 -5.35 -10.00 0.72
C LEU A 20 -5.38 -11.40 0.08
N ASP A 21 -6.42 -11.69 -0.68
CA ASP A 21 -6.62 -13.01 -1.31
C ASP A 21 -5.50 -13.33 -2.32
N ALA A 22 -5.01 -12.31 -3.03
CA ALA A 22 -3.90 -12.45 -3.98
C ALA A 22 -2.50 -12.46 -3.31
N GLY A 23 -2.41 -12.41 -1.98
CA GLY A 23 -1.13 -12.43 -1.25
C GLY A 23 -0.25 -11.20 -1.51
N ARG A 24 -0.83 -10.07 -1.91
CA ARG A 24 -0.13 -8.78 -2.09
C ARG A 24 -0.04 -8.03 -0.77
N ILE A 25 -1.03 -8.23 0.08
CA ILE A 25 -1.10 -7.78 1.47
C ILE A 25 -1.33 -9.02 2.31
N GLU A 26 -0.73 -9.09 3.49
CA GLU A 26 -1.00 -10.15 4.45
C GLU A 26 -1.38 -9.57 5.82
N ARG A 27 -2.14 -10.35 6.59
CA ARG A 27 -2.55 -9.99 7.94
C ARG A 27 -1.50 -10.46 8.93
N VAL A 28 -1.14 -9.60 9.87
CA VAL A 28 -0.24 -9.85 10.99
C VAL A 28 -0.96 -9.57 12.31
N PRO A 29 -0.47 -10.06 13.46
CA PRO A 29 -1.10 -9.79 14.76
C PRO A 29 -1.32 -8.31 15.03
N GLU A 30 -0.40 -7.48 14.55
CA GLU A 30 -0.41 -6.02 14.70
C GLU A 30 -1.10 -5.30 13.54
N GLY A 31 -1.83 -6.04 12.69
CA GLY A 31 -2.69 -5.52 11.64
C GLY A 31 -2.34 -6.02 10.23
N TYR A 32 -1.86 -5.17 9.32
CA TYR A 32 -1.57 -5.57 7.93
C TYR A 32 -0.15 -5.20 7.49
N ARG A 33 0.37 -5.90 6.47
CA ARG A 33 1.67 -5.62 5.85
C ARG A 33 1.69 -5.91 4.34
N LEU A 34 2.61 -5.29 3.61
CA LEU A 34 2.84 -5.57 2.19
C LEU A 34 3.80 -6.75 2.01
N THR A 35 3.49 -7.66 1.09
CA THR A 35 4.42 -8.73 0.70
C THR A 35 5.39 -8.24 -0.38
N CYS A 36 6.46 -8.99 -0.66
CA CYS A 36 7.35 -8.71 -1.81
C CYS A 36 6.57 -8.71 -3.13
N SER A 37 5.59 -9.61 -3.28
CA SER A 37 4.68 -9.66 -4.43
C SER A 37 3.83 -8.38 -4.53
N GLY A 38 3.31 -7.90 -3.41
CA GLY A 38 2.59 -6.62 -3.33
C GLY A 38 3.46 -5.43 -3.74
N GLN A 39 4.73 -5.39 -3.29
CA GLN A 39 5.66 -4.31 -3.66
C GLN A 39 5.83 -4.26 -5.18
N GLY A 40 6.14 -5.40 -5.80
CA GLY A 40 6.27 -5.49 -7.25
C GLY A 40 4.99 -5.09 -7.99
N TYR A 41 3.83 -5.60 -7.53
CA TYR A 41 2.53 -5.29 -8.13
C TYR A 41 2.23 -3.79 -8.11
N PHE A 42 2.42 -3.13 -6.97
CA PHE A 42 2.12 -1.71 -6.84
C PHE A 42 3.16 -0.85 -7.56
N GLN A 43 4.44 -1.22 -7.53
CA GLN A 43 5.48 -0.51 -8.27
C GLN A 43 5.27 -0.58 -9.80
N ASP A 44 4.70 -1.68 -10.29
CA ASP A 44 4.36 -1.83 -11.71
C ASP A 44 3.32 -0.79 -12.17
N ARG A 45 2.50 -0.26 -11.24
CA ARG A 45 1.48 0.76 -11.55
C ARG A 45 2.07 2.09 -12.02
N TYR A 46 3.30 2.44 -11.66
CA TYR A 46 3.93 3.65 -12.18
C TYR A 46 4.93 3.38 -13.31
N ARG A 47 5.03 2.14 -13.79
CA ARG A 47 5.88 1.84 -14.95
C ARG A 47 5.22 2.33 -16.23
N GLY A 48 6.05 2.90 -17.12
CA GLY A 48 5.61 3.31 -18.45
C GLY A 48 5.07 2.11 -19.22
N GLY A 49 3.85 2.24 -19.76
CA GLY A 49 3.17 1.16 -20.49
C GLY A 49 2.18 0.34 -19.67
N ASN A 50 2.03 0.59 -18.36
CA ASN A 50 0.97 -0.06 -17.59
C ASN A 50 -0.40 0.55 -17.96
N PRO A 51 -1.40 -0.27 -18.38
CA PRO A 51 -2.73 0.22 -18.75
C PRO A 51 -3.51 0.81 -17.57
N GLN A 52 -3.08 0.54 -16.35
CA GLN A 52 -3.62 1.07 -15.10
C GLN A 52 -2.60 1.98 -14.41
N TYR A 53 -1.92 2.80 -15.21
CA TYR A 53 -0.90 3.74 -14.74
C TYR A 53 -1.42 4.62 -13.60
N VAL A 54 -0.60 4.78 -12.58
CA VAL A 54 -0.80 5.70 -11.46
C VAL A 54 0.48 6.54 -11.33
N GLU A 55 0.28 7.84 -11.08
CA GLU A 55 1.36 8.77 -10.75
C GLU A 55 2.33 8.16 -9.73
N ARG A 56 3.62 8.18 -10.07
CA ARG A 56 4.68 7.58 -9.25
C ARG A 56 4.65 8.08 -7.81
N ALA A 57 4.47 9.39 -7.63
CA ALA A 57 4.39 10.02 -6.31
C ALA A 57 3.25 9.44 -5.46
N ALA A 58 2.09 9.15 -6.07
CA ALA A 58 0.96 8.57 -5.36
C ALA A 58 1.21 7.11 -4.97
N VAL A 59 1.85 6.33 -5.83
CA VAL A 59 2.23 4.94 -5.50
C VAL A 59 3.31 4.90 -4.42
N GLU A 60 4.34 5.75 -4.52
CA GLU A 60 5.40 5.82 -3.51
C GLU A 60 4.86 6.31 -2.17
N GLN A 61 3.93 7.28 -2.16
CA GLN A 61 3.25 7.71 -0.94
C GLN A 61 2.43 6.57 -0.33
N MET A 62 1.68 5.81 -1.14
CA MET A 62 0.93 4.64 -0.68
C MET A 62 1.87 3.58 -0.08
N ILE A 63 2.95 3.22 -0.77
CA ILE A 63 3.94 2.25 -0.28
C ILE A 63 4.61 2.76 1.00
N SER A 64 4.92 4.05 1.08
CA SER A 64 5.51 4.69 2.26
C SER A 64 4.58 4.68 3.47
N SER A 65 3.29 5.00 3.28
CA SER A 65 2.27 4.87 4.33
C SER A 65 2.15 3.44 4.83
N ILE A 66 2.22 2.45 3.93
CA ILE A 66 2.19 1.03 4.31
C ILE A 66 3.49 0.63 5.05
N ARG A 67 4.66 1.11 4.62
CA ARG A 67 5.95 0.84 5.27
C ARG A 67 6.11 1.47 6.64
N THR A 68 5.49 2.63 6.91
CA THR A 68 5.72 3.39 8.14
C THR A 68 4.65 3.14 9.22
N GLY A 69 3.61 2.36 8.90
CA GLY A 69 2.48 2.18 9.81
C GLY A 69 1.57 3.41 9.94
N CYS A 70 1.89 4.51 9.24
CA CYS A 70 1.12 5.75 9.25
C CYS A 70 -0.06 5.64 8.27
N GLY A 71 -1.05 4.82 8.64
CA GLY A 71 -2.32 4.64 7.94
C GLY A 71 -3.44 4.39 8.96
N GLU A 72 -4.69 4.71 8.60
CA GLU A 72 -5.82 4.41 9.47
C GLU A 72 -6.04 2.88 9.53
N GLY A 73 -5.93 2.31 10.74
CA GLY A 73 -6.07 0.88 11.03
C GLY A 73 -4.74 0.12 11.04
N ASP A 74 -4.18 -0.14 12.23
CA ASP A 74 -3.16 -1.14 12.58
C ASP A 74 -2.25 -1.60 11.42
N TRP A 75 -1.10 -0.95 11.21
CA TRP A 75 -0.11 -1.34 10.20
C TRP A 75 1.27 -1.52 10.85
N VAL A 76 1.98 -2.59 10.49
CA VAL A 76 3.34 -2.84 10.99
C VAL A 76 4.39 -2.91 9.88
N PRO A 77 5.48 -2.10 9.98
CA PRO A 77 6.63 -2.16 9.08
C PRO A 77 7.34 -3.52 9.09
N LEU A 78 7.83 -3.96 7.93
CA LEU A 78 8.93 -4.92 7.88
C LEU A 78 10.26 -4.16 7.88
N THR A 79 11.05 -4.37 8.92
CA THR A 79 12.49 -4.05 8.95
C THR A 79 13.25 -5.01 8.06
#